data_AF-A0A1I3HS98-F1
#
_entry.id   AF-A0A1I3HS98-F1
#
_cell.length_a   1.000
_cell.length_b   1.000
_cell.length_c   1.000
_cell.angle_alpha   90.00
_cell.angle_beta   90.00
_cell.angle_gamma   90.00
#
_symmetry.space_group_name_H-M   'P 1'
#
loop_
_entity.id
_entity.type
_entity.pdbx_description
1 polymer ?
#
loop_
_entity_poly.entity_id
_entity_poly.type
_entity_poly.pdbx_seq_one_letter_code
_entity_poly.pdbx_strand_id
1 'polypeptide(L)'
;MLVLLGYIVVFGAVIGGYLLVGGHMGALYQPAEFLIIAGAGIGAFIVGNNGKAIKATLRVLPKILRRSRYNKAMYMDLMALQFRLLSKSRQHGLLSLERDIENPHQSDIFTQYPRLLKDQNLMDFITDYMRLIISGNMNPHEIEALMDEEIETYEQESEIPATSLAMVGDSLPAFGIVAAVMGVVHALGSADRPAGELGALIAHAMVGTFLGILLAYGFVSPLATLLRQRSGEQVKMMQCIKVTLLSSLHGYAPQIAVEFGRKTLFLTDRPSFTELEEHVRRVKSPVQQEVEE
;
A
#
# COMPACT_ATOMS: atom_id res chain seq x y z
N MET A 1 7.68 -7.94 -7.26
CA MET A 1 7.89 -9.26 -7.88
C MET A 1 6.59 -10.01 -8.11
N LEU A 2 5.72 -10.19 -7.11
CA LEU A 2 4.46 -10.94 -7.30
C LEU A 2 3.51 -10.31 -8.34
N VAL A 3 3.43 -8.98 -8.42
CA VAL A 3 2.59 -8.30 -9.44
C VAL A 3 3.04 -8.65 -10.86
N LEU A 4 4.33 -8.52 -11.15
CA LEU A 4 4.88 -8.84 -12.48
C LEU A 4 4.71 -10.32 -12.81
N LEU A 5 4.95 -11.21 -11.84
CA LEU A 5 4.71 -12.64 -12.02
C LEU A 5 3.23 -12.92 -12.32
N GLY A 6 2.32 -12.29 -11.57
CA GLY A 6 0.88 -12.41 -11.79
C GLY A 6 0.47 -11.95 -13.19
N TYR A 7 1.01 -10.82 -13.67
CA TYR A 7 0.76 -10.33 -15.03
C TYR A 7 1.30 -11.26 -16.11
N ILE A 8 2.48 -11.86 -15.90
CA ILE A 8 3.02 -12.87 -16.81
C ILE A 8 2.11 -14.11 -16.84
N VAL A 9 1.59 -14.55 -15.69
CA VAL A 9 0.66 -15.69 -15.62
C VAL A 9 -0.67 -15.37 -16.29
N VAL A 10 -1.27 -14.21 -16.02
CA VAL A 10 -2.52 -13.76 -16.67
C VAL A 10 -2.34 -13.67 -18.18
N PHE A 11 -1.30 -12.96 -18.64
CA PHE A 11 -1.02 -12.80 -20.05
C PHE A 11 -0.73 -14.14 -20.71
N GLY A 12 0.16 -14.96 -20.11
CA GLY A 12 0.53 -16.27 -20.63
C GLY A 12 -0.64 -17.25 -20.71
N ALA A 13 -1.54 -17.27 -19.73
CA ALA A 13 -2.71 -18.13 -19.74
C ALA A 13 -3.72 -17.72 -20.81
N VAL A 14 -4.01 -16.42 -20.93
CA VAL A 14 -4.99 -15.90 -21.90
C VAL A 14 -4.47 -16.02 -23.33
N ILE A 15 -3.26 -15.52 -23.58
CA ILE A 15 -2.63 -15.49 -24.91
C ILE A 15 -2.17 -16.90 -25.31
N GLY A 16 -1.58 -17.66 -24.38
CA GLY A 16 -1.19 -19.05 -24.63
C GLY A 16 -2.40 -19.94 -24.91
N GLY A 17 -3.49 -19.80 -24.14
CA GLY A 17 -4.74 -20.50 -24.40
C GLY A 17 -5.32 -20.19 -25.79
N TYR A 18 -5.32 -18.92 -26.20
CA TYR A 18 -5.77 -18.51 -27.53
C TYR A 18 -4.93 -19.13 -28.67
N LEU A 19 -3.60 -19.18 -28.52
CA LEU A 19 -2.71 -19.84 -29.50
C LEU A 19 -2.93 -21.34 -29.60
N LEU A 20 -3.17 -22.03 -28.47
CA LEU A 20 -3.38 -23.47 -28.46
C LEU A 20 -4.63 -23.90 -29.23
N VAL A 21 -5.65 -23.04 -29.29
CA VAL A 21 -6.89 -23.28 -30.07
C VAL A 21 -6.72 -22.85 -31.54
N GLY A 22 -5.53 -22.39 -31.94
CA GLY A 22 -5.23 -21.95 -33.31
C GLY A 22 -5.56 -20.48 -33.58
N GLY A 23 -5.69 -19.66 -32.54
CA GLY A 23 -5.93 -18.22 -32.64
C GLY A 23 -4.75 -17.45 -33.25
N HIS A 24 -5.04 -16.37 -33.99
CA HIS A 24 -4.04 -15.54 -34.66
C HIS A 24 -3.88 -14.20 -33.94
N MET A 25 -2.69 -13.87 -33.45
CA MET A 25 -2.45 -12.66 -32.65
C MET A 25 -2.82 -11.36 -33.36
N GLY A 26 -2.66 -11.31 -34.69
CA GLY A 26 -3.05 -10.14 -35.48
C GLY A 26 -4.51 -9.77 -35.35
N ALA A 27 -5.40 -10.74 -35.09
CA ALA A 27 -6.82 -10.48 -34.91
C ALA A 27 -7.14 -9.69 -33.63
N LEU A 28 -6.37 -9.91 -32.56
CA LEU A 28 -6.55 -9.24 -31.26
C LEU A 28 -5.94 -7.82 -31.22
N TYR A 29 -5.11 -7.47 -32.19
CA TYR A 29 -4.47 -6.15 -32.22
C TYR A 29 -5.37 -5.12 -32.90
N GLN A 30 -6.25 -4.48 -32.11
CA GLN A 30 -7.17 -3.45 -32.56
C GLN A 30 -6.88 -2.10 -31.87
N PRO A 31 -6.00 -1.24 -32.44
CA PRO A 31 -5.61 0.03 -31.81
C PRO A 31 -6.78 0.97 -31.49
N ALA A 32 -7.82 0.97 -32.32
CA ALA A 32 -9.02 1.79 -32.11
C ALA A 32 -9.75 1.40 -30.82
N GLU A 33 -9.82 0.10 -30.51
CA GLU A 33 -10.48 -0.37 -29.28
C GLU A 33 -9.68 -0.03 -28.03
N PHE A 34 -8.35 -0.14 -28.09
CA PHE A 34 -7.48 0.36 -27.01
C PHE A 34 -7.73 1.85 -26.75
N LEU A 35 -7.84 2.67 -27.80
CA LEU A 35 -8.12 4.09 -27.65
C LEU A 35 -9.51 4.35 -27.04
N ILE A 36 -10.54 3.65 -27.50
CA ILE A 36 -11.90 3.81 -26.95
C ILE A 36 -11.92 3.41 -25.48
N ILE A 37 -11.40 2.23 -25.14
CA ILE A 37 -11.48 1.68 -23.78
C ILE A 37 -10.57 2.43 -22.81
N ALA A 38 -9.28 2.57 -23.14
CA ALA A 38 -8.33 3.26 -22.27
C ALA A 38 -8.57 4.77 -22.24
N GLY A 39 -8.90 5.38 -23.39
CA GLY A 39 -9.22 6.80 -23.48
C GLY A 39 -10.48 7.15 -22.68
N ALA A 40 -11.56 6.37 -22.83
CA ALA A 40 -12.77 6.57 -22.03
C ALA A 40 -12.53 6.26 -20.53
N GLY A 41 -11.74 5.23 -20.21
CA GLY A 41 -11.34 4.94 -18.83
C GLY A 41 -10.55 6.08 -18.18
N ILE A 42 -9.60 6.69 -18.90
CA ILE A 42 -8.87 7.88 -18.45
C ILE A 42 -9.81 9.08 -18.31
N GLY A 43 -10.72 9.29 -19.27
CA GLY A 43 -11.73 10.35 -19.18
C GLY A 43 -12.63 10.19 -17.95
N ALA A 44 -13.13 8.99 -17.71
CA ALA A 44 -13.93 8.66 -16.53
C ALA A 44 -13.13 8.84 -15.23
N PHE A 45 -11.85 8.46 -15.21
CA PHE A 45 -10.96 8.71 -14.09
C PHE A 45 -10.82 10.20 -13.78
N ILE A 46 -10.62 11.04 -14.80
CA ILE A 46 -10.49 12.49 -14.64
C ILE A 46 -11.81 13.10 -14.13
N VAL A 47 -12.95 12.71 -14.69
CA VAL A 47 -14.26 13.21 -14.27
C VAL A 47 -14.61 12.78 -12.84
N GLY A 48 -14.26 11.55 -12.46
CA GLY A 48 -14.58 10.98 -11.15
C GLY A 48 -13.64 11.41 -10.02
N ASN A 49 -12.58 12.18 -10.29
CA ASN A 49 -11.56 12.50 -9.29
C ASN A 49 -11.17 13.98 -9.30
N ASN A 50 -10.99 14.56 -8.10
CA ASN A 50 -10.38 15.88 -7.97
C ASN A 50 -8.86 15.83 -8.23
N GLY A 51 -8.23 16.99 -8.42
CA GLY A 51 -6.80 17.07 -8.73
C GLY A 51 -5.87 16.47 -7.66
N LYS A 52 -6.29 16.47 -6.38
CA LYS A 52 -5.52 15.84 -5.28
C LYS A 52 -5.54 14.31 -5.41
N ALA A 53 -6.72 13.73 -5.63
CA ALA A 53 -6.90 12.30 -5.85
C ALA A 53 -6.10 11.81 -7.07
N ILE A 54 -6.19 12.53 -8.21
CA ILE A 54 -5.43 12.21 -9.42
C ILE A 54 -3.92 12.15 -9.12
N LYS A 55 -3.38 13.18 -8.46
CA LYS A 55 -1.96 13.26 -8.12
C LYS A 55 -1.54 12.15 -7.14
N ALA A 56 -2.38 11.84 -6.17
CA ALA A 56 -2.13 10.78 -5.20
C ALA A 56 -2.05 9.40 -5.90
N THR A 57 -3.02 9.08 -6.74
CA THR A 57 -3.07 7.83 -7.52
C THR A 57 -1.85 7.66 -8.42
N LEU A 58 -1.47 8.71 -9.16
CA LEU A 58 -0.30 8.67 -10.05
C LEU A 58 1.02 8.49 -9.27
N ARG A 59 1.14 9.09 -8.09
CA ARG A 59 2.34 8.96 -7.24
C ARG A 59 2.50 7.56 -6.66
N VAL A 60 1.38 6.91 -6.38
CA VAL A 60 1.35 5.61 -5.71
C VAL A 60 1.54 4.46 -6.70
N LEU A 61 1.04 4.57 -7.93
CA LEU A 61 1.13 3.54 -8.97
C LEU A 61 2.54 2.91 -9.16
N PRO A 62 3.65 3.68 -9.31
CA PRO A 62 4.98 3.09 -9.46
C PRO A 62 5.50 2.44 -8.17
N LYS A 63 4.97 2.83 -7.00
CA LYS A 63 5.36 2.26 -5.70
C LYS A 63 4.73 0.87 -5.49
N ILE A 64 3.56 0.60 -6.06
CA ILE A 64 2.85 -0.70 -5.93
C ILE A 64 3.69 -1.87 -6.47
N LEU A 65 4.44 -1.64 -7.55
CA LEU A 65 5.29 -2.66 -8.15
C LEU A 65 6.45 -3.09 -7.24
N ARG A 66 6.79 -2.26 -6.25
CA ARG A 66 7.84 -2.54 -5.27
C ARG A 66 7.32 -3.44 -4.13
N ARG A 67 8.22 -4.23 -3.56
CA ARG A 67 7.92 -5.09 -2.40
C ARG A 67 7.54 -4.22 -1.20
N SER A 68 6.68 -4.74 -0.31
CA SER A 68 6.39 -4.06 0.95
C SER A 68 7.63 -3.96 1.81
N ARG A 69 7.76 -2.82 2.48
CA ARG A 69 8.78 -2.56 3.47
C ARG A 69 8.35 -3.05 4.85
N TYR A 70 7.03 -3.18 5.08
CA TYR A 70 6.47 -3.66 6.33
C TYR A 70 6.58 -5.18 6.38
N ASN A 71 7.49 -5.65 7.21
CA ASN A 71 7.73 -7.06 7.45
C ASN A 71 8.09 -7.24 8.92
N LYS A 72 8.20 -8.49 9.37
CA LYS A 72 8.62 -8.84 10.74
C LYS A 72 9.83 -8.05 11.24
N ALA A 73 10.84 -7.81 10.41
CA ALA A 73 12.04 -7.07 10.81
C ALA A 73 11.78 -5.57 11.02
N MET A 74 10.92 -4.96 10.19
CA MET A 74 10.45 -3.58 10.39
C MET A 74 9.66 -3.43 11.71
N TYR A 75 8.80 -4.41 12.04
CA TYR A 75 8.06 -4.42 13.31
C TYR A 75 9.00 -4.59 14.51
N MET A 76 10.02 -5.44 14.39
CA MET A 76 11.04 -5.64 15.43
C MET A 76 11.84 -4.35 15.69
N ASP A 77 12.31 -3.69 14.62
CA ASP A 77 12.99 -2.40 14.72
C ASP A 77 12.10 -1.35 15.39
N LEU A 78 10.83 -1.27 14.99
CA LEU A 78 9.87 -0.32 15.56
C LEU A 78 9.71 -0.53 17.07
N MET A 79 9.51 -1.77 17.49
CA MET A 79 9.35 -2.13 18.89
C MET A 79 10.62 -1.88 19.70
N ALA A 80 11.80 -2.17 19.14
CA ALA A 80 13.08 -1.90 19.77
C ALA A 80 13.37 -0.39 19.89
N LEU A 81 13.02 0.40 18.88
CA LEU A 81 13.07 1.86 18.93
C LEU A 81 12.19 2.40 20.05
N GLN A 82 10.92 2.01 20.09
CA GLN A 82 10.00 2.43 21.14
C GLN A 82 10.49 2.00 22.53
N PHE A 83 10.98 0.77 22.68
CA PHE A 83 11.58 0.31 23.92
C PHE A 83 12.71 1.24 24.39
N ARG A 84 13.62 1.63 23.49
CA ARG A 84 14.76 2.49 23.83
C ARG A 84 14.33 3.89 24.22
N LEU A 85 13.42 4.49 23.47
CA LEU A 85 12.87 5.82 23.78
C LEU A 85 12.20 5.78 25.17
N LEU A 86 11.30 4.81 25.40
CA LEU A 86 10.59 4.68 26.67
C LEU A 86 11.53 4.35 27.84
N SER A 87 12.57 3.54 27.62
CA SER A 87 13.57 3.22 28.63
C SER A 87 14.39 4.45 29.02
N LYS A 88 14.84 5.24 28.03
CA LYS A 88 15.57 6.49 28.27
C LYS A 88 14.68 7.51 29.00
N SER A 89 13.42 7.65 28.59
CA SER A 89 12.43 8.47 29.31
C SER A 89 12.26 8.05 30.77
N ARG A 90 12.16 6.75 31.05
CA ARG A 90 12.00 6.25 32.42
C ARG A 90 13.24 6.43 33.29
N GLN A 91 14.44 6.39 32.71
CA GLN A 91 15.71 6.52 33.44
C GLN A 91 16.14 7.98 33.64
N HIS A 92 15.95 8.82 32.61
CA HIS A 92 16.50 10.18 32.56
C HIS A 92 15.41 11.27 32.49
N GLY A 93 14.13 10.89 32.56
CA GLY A 93 12.98 11.79 32.42
C GLY A 93 12.59 12.03 30.97
N LEU A 94 11.34 12.47 30.75
CA LEU A 94 10.78 12.71 29.41
C LEU A 94 11.57 13.77 28.60
N LEU A 95 12.01 14.85 29.26
CA LEU A 95 12.79 15.92 28.63
C LEU A 95 14.13 15.43 28.03
N SER A 96 14.65 14.30 28.50
CA SER A 96 15.89 13.72 27.95
C SER A 96 15.76 13.27 26.48
N LEU A 97 14.52 13.10 25.99
CA LEU A 97 14.21 12.69 24.62
C LEU A 97 14.06 13.87 23.66
N GLU A 98 13.94 15.11 24.14
CA GLU A 98 13.64 16.28 23.29
C GLU A 98 14.61 16.40 22.11
N ARG A 99 15.92 16.28 22.37
CA ARG A 99 16.95 16.33 21.32
C ARG A 99 16.83 15.19 20.30
N ASP A 100 16.45 14.00 20.75
CA ASP A 100 16.29 12.84 19.87
C ASP A 100 15.08 13.00 18.95
N ILE A 101 13.99 13.53 19.49
CA ILE A 101 12.72 13.74 18.78
C ILE A 101 12.80 14.91 17.80
N GLU A 102 13.46 16.01 18.18
CA GLU A 102 13.64 17.18 17.31
C GLU A 102 14.61 16.91 16.15
N ASN A 103 15.62 16.05 16.36
CA ASN A 103 16.60 15.71 15.33
C ASN A 103 16.81 14.20 15.19
N PRO A 104 15.82 13.45 14.66
CA PRO A 104 15.90 11.99 14.56
C PRO A 104 17.08 11.50 13.71
N HIS A 105 17.45 12.25 12.67
CA HIS A 105 18.59 11.90 11.82
C HIS A 105 19.97 12.04 12.48
N GLN A 106 20.06 12.79 13.58
CA GLN A 106 21.29 13.00 14.36
C GLN A 106 21.25 12.28 15.72
N SER A 107 20.13 11.65 16.05
CA SER A 107 19.95 10.93 17.31
C SER A 107 20.69 9.59 17.30
N ASP A 108 21.43 9.32 18.37
CA ASP A 108 22.10 8.04 18.61
C ASP A 108 21.11 6.86 18.70
N ILE A 109 19.83 7.13 18.96
CA ILE A 109 18.79 6.11 19.04
C ILE A 109 18.20 5.82 17.66
N PHE A 110 17.71 6.85 16.97
CA PHE A 110 17.00 6.68 15.70
C PHE A 110 17.92 6.24 14.54
N THR A 111 19.19 6.69 14.53
CA THR A 111 20.19 6.32 13.51
C THR A 111 20.47 4.82 13.46
N GLN A 112 20.20 4.09 14.54
CA GLN A 112 20.34 2.63 14.60
C GLN A 112 19.24 1.90 13.80
N TYR A 113 18.18 2.60 13.39
CA TYR A 113 17.04 2.03 12.68
C TYR A 113 16.83 2.71 11.31
N PRO A 114 17.77 2.55 10.36
CA PRO A 114 17.71 3.21 9.05
C PRO A 114 16.51 2.76 8.18
N ARG A 115 15.87 1.63 8.51
CA ARG A 115 14.63 1.19 7.85
C ARG A 115 13.46 2.09 8.23
N LEU A 116 13.35 2.46 9.50
CA LEU A 116 12.32 3.37 10.02
C LEU A 116 12.56 4.79 9.53
N LEU A 117 13.81 5.28 9.57
CA LEU A 117 14.17 6.63 9.09
C LEU A 117 13.86 6.90 7.61
N LYS A 118 13.68 5.85 6.79
CA LYS A 118 13.27 5.99 5.38
C LYS A 118 11.77 6.16 5.19
N ASP A 119 11.00 6.05 6.26
CA ASP A 119 9.55 6.15 6.29
C ASP A 119 9.13 7.41 7.06
N GLN A 120 9.05 8.52 6.32
CA GLN A 120 8.76 9.84 6.91
C GLN A 120 7.43 9.84 7.67
N ASN A 121 6.37 9.25 7.12
CA ASN A 121 5.05 9.23 7.75
C ASN A 121 5.10 8.56 9.14
N LEU A 122 5.81 7.43 9.24
CA LEU A 122 5.96 6.72 10.50
C LEU A 122 6.84 7.48 11.49
N MET A 123 7.89 8.13 10.99
CA MET A 123 8.77 8.97 11.81
C MET A 123 8.01 10.16 12.37
N ASP A 124 7.28 10.90 11.53
CA ASP A 124 6.47 12.05 11.91
C ASP A 124 5.45 11.66 12.98
N PHE A 125 4.74 10.54 12.78
CA PHE A 125 3.80 10.00 13.78
C PHE A 125 4.49 9.73 15.12
N ILE A 126 5.63 9.06 15.15
CA ILE A 126 6.36 8.81 16.41
C ILE A 126 6.81 10.12 17.05
N THR A 127 7.44 11.02 16.28
CA THR A 127 8.04 12.24 16.82
C THR A 127 7.00 13.23 17.30
N ASP A 128 5.90 13.39 16.58
CA ASP A 128 4.87 14.37 16.92
C ASP A 128 4.14 13.98 18.20
N TYR A 129 3.74 12.70 18.35
CA TYR A 129 3.13 12.25 19.61
C TYR A 129 4.11 12.27 20.77
N MET A 130 5.38 11.92 20.56
CA MET A 130 6.39 12.05 21.61
C MET A 130 6.59 13.52 22.01
N ARG A 131 6.54 14.47 21.07
CA ARG A 131 6.61 15.92 21.36
C ARG A 131 5.41 16.38 22.17
N LEU A 132 4.20 15.92 21.84
CA LEU A 132 2.98 16.20 22.61
C LEU A 132 3.08 15.66 24.05
N ILE A 133 3.58 14.44 24.22
CA ILE A 133 3.80 13.81 25.53
C ILE A 133 4.85 14.59 26.35
N ILE A 134 5.97 15.00 25.73
CA ILE A 134 7.03 15.78 26.41
C ILE A 134 6.52 17.15 26.85
N SER A 135 5.66 17.79 26.05
CA SER A 135 5.09 19.11 26.33
C SER A 135 4.12 19.12 27.53
N GLY A 136 3.74 17.95 28.05
CA GLY A 136 3.28 17.77 29.42
C GLY A 136 1.85 18.18 29.76
N ASN A 137 1.00 18.49 28.78
CA ASN A 137 -0.32 19.12 29.03
C ASN A 137 -1.55 18.30 28.63
N MET A 138 -1.41 17.04 28.19
CA MET A 138 -2.55 16.25 27.70
C MET A 138 -2.78 14.98 28.52
N ASN A 139 -4.06 14.66 28.75
CA ASN A 139 -4.49 13.41 29.37
C ASN A 139 -4.26 12.23 28.39
N PRO A 140 -3.85 11.02 28.86
CA PRO A 140 -3.76 9.83 28.01
C PRO A 140 -4.99 9.58 27.13
N HIS A 141 -6.21 9.86 27.60
CA HIS A 141 -7.44 9.70 26.80
C HIS A 141 -7.54 10.70 25.64
N GLU A 142 -7.02 11.92 25.81
CA GLU A 142 -7.00 12.93 24.75
C GLU A 142 -5.96 12.55 23.68
N ILE A 143 -4.81 12.02 24.11
CA ILE A 143 -3.79 11.48 23.20
C ILE A 143 -4.35 10.29 22.42
N GLU A 144 -5.05 9.37 23.08
CA GLU A 144 -5.69 8.23 22.42
C GLU A 144 -6.68 8.68 21.34
N ALA A 145 -7.60 9.58 21.70
CA ALA A 145 -8.59 10.11 20.77
C ALA A 145 -7.95 10.82 19.57
N LEU A 146 -6.88 11.58 19.79
CA LEU A 146 -6.14 12.25 18.72
C LEU A 146 -5.41 11.25 17.81
N MET A 147 -4.76 10.25 18.39
CA MET A 147 -4.09 9.17 17.63
C MET A 147 -5.10 8.38 16.79
N ASP A 148 -6.29 8.13 17.31
CA ASP A 148 -7.36 7.47 16.56
C ASP A 148 -7.86 8.30 15.39
N GLU A 149 -8.12 9.59 15.61
CA GLU A 149 -8.54 10.51 14.55
C GLU A 149 -7.48 10.62 13.43
N GLU A 150 -6.19 10.68 13.78
CA GLU A 150 -5.12 10.73 12.78
C GLU A 150 -4.98 9.41 12.01
N ILE A 151 -5.09 8.27 12.69
CA ILE A 151 -5.06 6.95 12.04
C ILE A 151 -6.26 6.80 11.07
N GLU A 152 -7.46 7.22 11.48
CA GLU A 152 -8.64 7.19 10.63
C GLU A 152 -8.48 8.13 9.42
N THR A 153 -8.01 9.35 9.66
CA THR A 153 -7.71 10.31 8.58
C THR A 153 -6.73 9.72 7.58
N TYR A 154 -5.64 9.10 8.06
CA TYR A 154 -4.65 8.46 7.21
C TYR A 154 -5.23 7.31 6.39
N GLU A 155 -6.07 6.48 7.00
CA GLU A 155 -6.75 5.36 6.33
C GLU A 155 -7.67 5.88 5.21
N GLN A 156 -8.48 6.91 5.49
CA GLN A 156 -9.36 7.54 4.51
C GLN A 156 -8.56 8.15 3.34
N GLU A 157 -7.47 8.88 3.63
CA GLU A 157 -6.61 9.45 2.57
C GLU A 157 -5.94 8.37 1.71
N SER A 158 -5.51 7.28 2.33
CA SER A 158 -4.86 6.16 1.66
C SER A 158 -5.82 5.30 0.83
N GLU A 159 -7.12 5.33 1.16
CA GLU A 159 -8.17 4.64 0.41
C GLU A 159 -8.51 5.34 -0.91
N ILE A 160 -8.30 6.66 -1.01
CA ILE A 160 -8.62 7.44 -2.22
C ILE A 160 -7.97 6.82 -3.48
N PRO A 161 -6.63 6.60 -3.55
CA PRO A 161 -6.02 5.95 -4.71
C PRO A 161 -6.57 4.57 -5.05
N ALA A 162 -6.87 3.76 -4.03
CA ALA A 162 -7.39 2.41 -4.22
C ALA A 162 -8.81 2.45 -4.81
N THR A 163 -9.65 3.35 -4.30
CA THR A 163 -11.01 3.59 -4.81
C THR A 163 -10.97 4.12 -6.23
N SER A 164 -10.13 5.13 -6.53
CA SER A 164 -10.03 5.66 -7.90
C SER A 164 -9.61 4.58 -8.90
N LEU A 165 -8.68 3.70 -8.52
CA LEU A 165 -8.22 2.62 -9.39
C LEU A 165 -9.27 1.51 -9.54
N ALA A 166 -10.01 1.20 -8.47
CA ALA A 166 -11.14 0.28 -8.51
C ALA A 166 -12.23 0.77 -9.47
N MET A 167 -12.59 2.05 -9.40
CA MET A 167 -13.57 2.66 -10.31
C MET A 167 -13.13 2.56 -11.78
N VAL A 168 -11.84 2.77 -12.08
CA VAL A 168 -11.32 2.55 -13.43
C VAL A 168 -11.48 1.09 -13.83
N GLY A 169 -11.04 0.16 -12.98
CA GLY A 169 -11.19 -1.27 -13.20
C GLY A 169 -12.63 -1.68 -13.50
N ASP A 170 -13.59 -1.18 -12.73
CA ASP A 170 -15.02 -1.49 -12.90
C ASP A 170 -15.63 -0.83 -14.15
N SER A 171 -15.06 0.28 -14.63
CA SER A 171 -15.54 0.98 -15.84
C SER A 171 -15.06 0.37 -17.16
N LEU A 172 -13.88 -0.27 -17.17
CA LEU A 172 -13.25 -0.78 -18.39
C LEU A 172 -14.08 -1.85 -19.13
N PRO A 173 -14.79 -2.80 -18.47
CA PRO A 173 -15.67 -3.74 -19.17
C PRO A 173 -16.85 -3.03 -19.84
N ALA A 174 -17.42 -2.01 -19.20
CA ALA A 174 -18.51 -1.23 -19.76
C ALA A 174 -18.06 -0.48 -21.03
N PHE A 175 -16.86 0.11 -21.02
CA PHE A 175 -16.29 0.71 -22.23
C PHE A 175 -15.91 -0.33 -23.29
N GLY A 176 -15.56 -1.56 -22.89
CA GLY A 176 -15.40 -2.69 -23.80
C GLY A 176 -16.71 -3.04 -24.54
N ILE A 177 -17.85 -3.01 -23.83
CA ILE A 177 -19.17 -3.19 -24.45
C ILE A 177 -19.47 -2.04 -25.41
N VAL A 178 -19.17 -0.78 -25.03
CA VAL A 178 -19.33 0.38 -25.93
C VAL A 178 -18.52 0.21 -27.21
N ALA A 179 -17.25 -0.20 -27.10
CA ALA A 179 -16.39 -0.48 -28.25
C ALA A 179 -16.99 -1.57 -29.15
N ALA A 180 -17.50 -2.66 -28.56
CA ALA A 180 -18.13 -3.74 -29.30
C ALA A 180 -19.41 -3.31 -30.01
N VAL A 181 -20.27 -2.53 -29.36
CA VAL A 181 -21.49 -1.97 -29.97
C VAL A 181 -21.13 -1.08 -31.15
N MET A 182 -20.14 -0.20 -31.00
CA MET A 182 -19.66 0.65 -32.10
C MET A 182 -19.12 -0.19 -33.28
N GLY A 183 -18.37 -1.25 -33.00
CA GLY A 183 -17.86 -2.17 -34.02
C GLY A 183 -18.97 -2.92 -34.76
N VAL A 184 -20.00 -3.40 -34.03
CA VAL A 184 -21.17 -4.06 -34.63
C VAL A 184 -21.96 -3.09 -35.50
N VAL A 185 -22.18 -1.85 -35.05
CA VAL A 185 -22.83 -0.81 -35.86
C VAL A 185 -22.04 -0.55 -37.15
N HIS A 186 -20.70 -0.50 -37.08
CA HIS A 186 -19.86 -0.33 -38.25
C HIS A 186 -19.92 -1.52 -39.22
N ALA A 187 -19.94 -2.74 -38.70
CA ALA A 187 -20.10 -3.96 -39.49
C ALA A 187 -21.45 -3.97 -40.23
N LEU A 188 -22.55 -3.72 -39.51
CA LEU A 188 -23.90 -3.68 -40.08
C LEU A 188 -24.09 -2.53 -41.08
N GLY A 189 -23.42 -1.40 -40.86
CA GLY A 189 -23.38 -0.30 -41.83
C GLY A 189 -22.60 -0.63 -43.11
N SER A 190 -21.85 -1.73 -43.14
CA SER A 190 -21.08 -2.24 -44.28
C SER A 190 -21.62 -3.59 -44.77
N ALA A 191 -22.93 -3.83 -44.60
CA ALA A 191 -23.57 -5.12 -44.89
C ALA A 191 -23.56 -5.50 -46.39
N ASP A 192 -23.26 -4.55 -47.26
CA ASP A 192 -23.08 -4.75 -48.70
C ASP A 192 -21.75 -5.44 -49.07
N ARG A 193 -20.81 -5.55 -48.12
CA ARG A 193 -19.51 -6.19 -48.34
C ARG A 193 -19.58 -7.72 -48.40
N PRO A 194 -18.58 -8.39 -49.00
CA PRO A 194 -18.48 -9.84 -48.99
C PRO A 194 -18.50 -10.42 -47.57
N ALA A 195 -19.09 -11.61 -47.41
CA ALA A 195 -19.27 -12.25 -46.11
C ALA A 195 -17.96 -12.40 -45.29
N GLY A 196 -16.82 -12.62 -45.96
CA GLY A 196 -15.52 -12.72 -45.30
C GLY A 196 -15.06 -11.40 -44.65
N GLU A 197 -15.29 -10.27 -45.32
CA GLU A 197 -14.95 -8.94 -44.77
C GLU A 197 -15.90 -8.56 -43.64
N LEU A 198 -17.19 -8.87 -43.78
CA LEU A 198 -18.18 -8.65 -42.73
C LEU A 198 -17.83 -9.47 -41.48
N GLY A 199 -17.43 -10.73 -41.65
CA GLY A 199 -16.95 -11.58 -40.58
C GLY A 199 -15.74 -11.01 -39.86
N ALA A 200 -14.80 -10.40 -40.58
CA ALA A 200 -13.65 -9.72 -39.98
C ALA A 200 -14.06 -8.50 -39.14
N LEU A 201 -15.00 -7.68 -39.64
CA LEU A 201 -15.51 -6.52 -38.89
C LEU A 201 -16.22 -6.92 -37.59
N ILE A 202 -17.01 -8.00 -37.62
CA ILE A 202 -17.67 -8.55 -36.43
C ILE A 202 -16.63 -9.14 -35.47
N ALA A 203 -15.63 -9.86 -35.98
CA ALA A 203 -14.55 -10.39 -35.16
C ALA A 203 -13.78 -9.28 -34.45
N HIS A 204 -13.47 -8.18 -35.15
CA HIS A 204 -12.85 -7.00 -34.55
C HIS A 204 -13.72 -6.45 -33.41
N ALA A 205 -15.02 -6.24 -33.64
CA ALA A 205 -15.93 -5.72 -32.61
C ALA A 205 -15.97 -6.57 -31.32
N MET A 206 -15.80 -7.89 -31.42
CA MET A 206 -15.76 -8.77 -30.25
C MET A 206 -14.49 -8.62 -29.41
N VAL A 207 -13.40 -8.13 -30.01
CA VAL A 207 -12.13 -7.87 -29.30
C VAL A 207 -12.32 -6.78 -28.25
N GLY A 208 -13.19 -5.79 -28.48
CA GLY A 208 -13.41 -4.69 -27.53
C GLY A 208 -13.93 -5.17 -26.18
N THR A 209 -14.92 -6.07 -26.18
CA THR A 209 -15.44 -6.66 -24.93
C THR A 209 -14.38 -7.49 -24.23
N PHE A 210 -13.66 -8.32 -24.99
CA PHE A 210 -12.56 -9.13 -24.46
C PHE A 210 -11.49 -8.26 -23.79
N LEU A 211 -11.05 -7.22 -24.48
CA LEU A 211 -10.00 -6.32 -24.01
C LEU A 211 -10.45 -5.54 -22.77
N GLY A 212 -11.69 -5.05 -22.75
CA GLY A 212 -12.25 -4.35 -21.58
C GLY A 212 -12.25 -5.21 -20.33
N ILE A 213 -12.73 -6.46 -20.43
CA ILE A 213 -12.74 -7.43 -19.32
C ILE A 213 -11.31 -7.80 -18.90
N LEU A 214 -10.42 -8.06 -19.85
CA LEU A 214 -9.04 -8.44 -19.57
C LEU A 214 -8.28 -7.32 -18.85
N LEU A 215 -8.38 -6.08 -19.33
CA LEU A 215 -7.72 -4.92 -18.72
C LEU A 215 -8.26 -4.67 -17.30
N ALA A 216 -9.58 -4.75 -17.13
CA ALA A 216 -10.23 -4.59 -15.84
C ALA A 216 -9.73 -5.59 -14.79
N TYR A 217 -10.09 -6.86 -14.97
CA TYR A 217 -9.93 -7.88 -13.94
C TYR A 217 -8.54 -8.51 -13.95
N GLY A 218 -7.86 -8.53 -15.10
CA GLY A 218 -6.51 -9.06 -15.23
C GLY A 218 -5.42 -8.10 -14.76
N PHE A 219 -5.63 -6.78 -14.91
CA PHE A 219 -4.57 -5.80 -14.70
C PHE A 219 -4.91 -4.71 -13.69
N VAL A 220 -6.06 -4.04 -13.81
CA VAL A 220 -6.36 -2.81 -13.04
C VAL A 220 -6.95 -3.11 -11.65
N SER A 221 -8.03 -3.87 -11.56
CA SER A 221 -8.71 -4.15 -10.29
C SER A 221 -7.82 -4.85 -9.24
N PRO A 222 -6.94 -5.81 -9.60
CA PRO A 222 -6.02 -6.41 -8.63
C PRO A 222 -5.05 -5.42 -7.98
N LEU A 223 -4.66 -4.36 -8.68
CA LEU A 223 -3.80 -3.32 -8.12
C LEU A 223 -4.52 -2.51 -7.04
N ALA A 224 -5.82 -2.26 -7.20
CA ALA A 224 -6.62 -1.58 -6.18
C ALA A 224 -6.69 -2.40 -4.89
N THR A 225 -6.91 -3.72 -5.00
CA THR A 225 -6.88 -4.62 -3.84
C THR A 225 -5.51 -4.64 -3.16
N LEU A 226 -4.43 -4.71 -3.94
CA LEU A 226 -3.08 -4.68 -3.39
C LEU A 226 -2.79 -3.35 -2.66
N LEU A 227 -3.31 -2.23 -3.15
CA LEU A 227 -3.15 -0.93 -2.48
C LEU A 227 -3.76 -0.92 -1.09
N ARG A 228 -4.98 -1.44 -0.95
CA ARG A 228 -5.66 -1.54 0.35
C ARG A 228 -4.86 -2.37 1.34
N GLN A 229 -4.30 -3.49 0.86
CA GLN A 229 -3.43 -4.32 1.69
C GLN A 229 -2.19 -3.54 2.18
N ARG A 230 -1.56 -2.73 1.33
CA ARG A 230 -0.41 -1.90 1.73
C ARG A 230 -0.77 -0.77 2.68
N SER A 231 -1.92 -0.14 2.49
CA SER A 231 -2.46 0.85 3.44
C SER A 231 -2.68 0.21 4.81
N GLY A 232 -3.30 -0.97 4.85
CA GLY A 232 -3.52 -1.72 6.08
C GLY A 232 -2.25 -2.08 6.84
N GLU A 233 -1.15 -2.41 6.14
CA GLU A 233 0.16 -2.63 6.76
C GLU A 233 0.70 -1.37 7.47
N GLN A 234 0.48 -0.18 6.91
CA GLN A 234 0.89 1.10 7.50
C GLN A 234 0.04 1.46 8.72
N VAL A 235 -1.28 1.38 8.58
CA VAL A 235 -2.23 1.56 9.70
C VAL A 235 -1.85 0.64 10.86
N LYS A 236 -1.44 -0.60 10.57
CA LYS A 236 -1.00 -1.55 11.59
C LYS A 236 0.24 -1.10 12.37
N MET A 237 1.20 -0.46 11.70
CA MET A 237 2.37 0.12 12.37
C MET A 237 1.96 1.27 13.30
N MET A 238 1.08 2.17 12.85
CA MET A 238 0.59 3.30 13.65
C MET A 238 -0.19 2.80 14.87
N GLN A 239 -1.04 1.77 14.72
CA GLN A 239 -1.71 1.11 15.85
C GLN A 239 -0.73 0.50 16.86
N CYS A 240 0.35 -0.13 16.37
CA CYS A 240 1.40 -0.68 17.24
C CYS A 240 2.11 0.43 18.03
N ILE A 241 2.36 1.59 17.41
CA ILE A 241 2.92 2.77 18.07
C ILE A 241 1.95 3.29 19.13
N LYS A 242 0.70 3.55 18.74
CA LYS A 242 -0.38 4.03 19.63
C LYS A 242 -0.47 3.20 20.90
N VAL A 243 -0.67 1.90 20.76
CA VAL A 243 -0.87 1.02 21.91
C VAL A 243 0.36 0.96 22.82
N THR A 244 1.58 1.02 22.24
CA THR A 244 2.83 1.02 23.02
C THR A 244 3.00 2.33 23.80
N LEU A 245 2.78 3.48 23.17
CA LEU A 245 2.90 4.79 23.82
C LEU A 245 1.84 4.97 24.92
N LEU A 246 0.57 4.64 24.63
CA LEU A 246 -0.52 4.72 25.62
C LEU A 246 -0.25 3.81 26.83
N SER A 247 0.24 2.60 26.61
CA SER A 247 0.63 1.70 27.70
C SER A 247 1.72 2.32 28.58
N SER A 248 2.70 3.01 27.98
CA SER A 248 3.71 3.72 28.76
C SER A 248 3.13 4.90 29.54
N LEU A 249 2.18 5.64 28.96
CA LEU A 249 1.50 6.76 29.64
C LEU A 249 0.67 6.29 30.84
N HIS A 250 0.13 5.07 30.79
CA HIS A 250 -0.52 4.43 31.94
C HIS A 250 0.46 3.90 33.01
N GLY A 251 1.77 4.09 32.83
CA GLY A 251 2.79 3.76 33.84
C GLY A 251 3.37 2.34 33.74
N TYR A 252 2.99 1.56 32.72
CA TYR A 252 3.59 0.25 32.50
C TYR A 252 5.10 0.35 32.21
N ALA A 253 5.85 -0.71 32.56
CA ALA A 253 7.27 -0.77 32.23
C ALA A 253 7.49 -0.82 30.70
N PRO A 254 8.58 -0.22 30.17
CA PRO A 254 8.86 -0.23 28.73
C PRO A 254 8.78 -1.63 28.08
N GLN A 255 9.25 -2.66 28.79
CA GLN A 255 9.14 -4.06 28.33
C GLN A 255 7.68 -4.50 28.13
N ILE A 256 6.81 -4.16 29.08
CA ILE A 256 5.38 -4.52 29.04
C ILE A 256 4.65 -3.68 28.00
N ALA A 257 4.96 -2.38 27.89
CA ALA A 257 4.36 -1.49 26.90
C ALA A 257 4.59 -2.00 25.47
N VAL A 258 5.79 -2.49 25.16
CA VAL A 258 6.12 -3.06 23.85
C VAL A 258 5.38 -4.38 23.61
N GLU A 259 5.14 -5.19 24.65
CA GLU A 259 4.31 -6.40 24.53
C GLU A 259 2.86 -6.09 24.15
N PHE A 260 2.29 -5.00 24.66
CA PHE A 260 0.97 -4.53 24.26
C PHE A 260 0.97 -4.17 22.77
N GLY A 261 2.00 -3.44 22.31
CA GLY A 261 2.22 -3.15 20.89
C GLY A 261 2.29 -4.41 20.02
N ARG A 262 3.12 -5.39 20.42
CA ARG A 262 3.28 -6.67 19.72
C ARG A 262 1.96 -7.41 19.54
N LYS A 263 1.09 -7.37 20.54
CA LYS A 263 -0.23 -8.03 20.50
C LYS A 263 -1.21 -7.37 19.54
N THR A 264 -0.93 -6.17 19.05
CA THR A 264 -1.73 -5.57 17.98
C THR A 264 -1.45 -6.25 16.64
N LEU A 265 -0.21 -6.66 16.36
CA LEU A 265 0.27 -7.09 15.02
C LEU A 265 -0.42 -8.36 14.50
N PHE A 266 -0.55 -8.50 13.17
CA PHE A 266 -1.05 -9.73 12.56
C PHE A 266 -0.13 -10.92 12.85
N LEU A 267 -0.71 -12.13 13.01
CA LEU A 267 0.05 -13.33 13.38
C LEU A 267 1.17 -13.70 12.40
N THR A 268 1.00 -13.36 11.12
CA THR A 268 1.99 -13.62 10.05
C THR A 268 3.29 -12.86 10.24
N ASP A 269 3.21 -11.66 10.82
CA ASP A 269 4.35 -10.74 10.95
C ASP A 269 4.72 -10.47 12.41
N ARG A 270 3.90 -10.97 13.35
CA ARG A 270 4.12 -10.83 14.78
C ARG A 270 5.30 -11.69 15.23
N PRO A 271 6.36 -11.09 15.81
CA PRO A 271 7.41 -11.87 16.43
C PRO A 271 6.90 -12.61 17.67
N SER A 272 7.55 -13.73 17.97
CA SER A 272 7.32 -14.44 19.22
C SER A 272 7.78 -13.57 20.40
N PHE A 273 7.30 -13.93 21.59
CA PHE A 273 7.71 -13.27 22.83
C PHE A 273 9.24 -13.35 23.00
N THR A 274 9.80 -14.54 22.85
CA THR A 274 11.24 -14.81 23.01
C THR A 274 12.08 -14.04 21.98
N GLU A 275 11.66 -14.00 20.71
CA GLU A 275 12.37 -13.22 19.69
C GLU A 275 12.41 -11.73 20.03
N LEU A 276 11.28 -11.16 20.48
CA LEU A 276 11.23 -9.76 20.89
C LEU A 276 12.11 -9.51 22.12
N GLU A 277 12.00 -10.36 23.14
CA GLU A 277 12.78 -10.23 24.37
C GLU A 277 14.28 -10.29 24.10
N GLU A 278 14.74 -11.24 23.29
CA GLU A 278 16.13 -11.35 22.88
C GLU A 278 16.58 -10.12 22.09
N HIS A 279 15.78 -9.64 21.15
CA HIS A 279 16.12 -8.49 20.33
C HIS A 279 16.24 -7.21 21.18
N VAL A 280 15.28 -6.98 22.07
CA VAL A 280 15.31 -5.87 23.03
C VAL A 280 16.51 -5.96 23.98
N ARG A 281 16.85 -7.18 24.45
CA ARG A 281 18.03 -7.41 25.30
C ARG A 281 19.35 -7.09 24.59
N ARG A 282 19.49 -7.48 23.31
CA ARG A 282 20.65 -7.15 22.48
C ARG A 282 20.80 -5.63 22.31
N VAL A 283 19.68 -4.95 22.05
CA VAL A 283 19.61 -3.49 21.91
C VAL A 283 19.94 -2.74 23.23
N LYS A 284 19.75 -3.38 24.38
CA LYS A 284 20.13 -2.88 25.70
C LYS A 284 21.64 -2.91 25.95
N SER A 285 22.40 -3.71 25.21
CA SER A 285 23.83 -3.97 25.44
C SER A 285 24.67 -3.82 24.16
N PRO A 286 24.86 -2.60 23.61
CA PRO A 286 25.66 -2.41 22.39
C PRO A 286 27.16 -2.73 22.56
N VAL A 287 27.64 -2.87 23.80
CA VAL A 287 29.07 -2.80 24.16
C VAL A 287 29.81 -4.15 24.09
N GLN A 288 29.15 -5.27 23.80
CA GLN A 288 29.79 -6.61 23.89
C GLN A 288 30.09 -7.30 22.56
N GLN A 289 29.73 -6.75 21.40
CA GLN A 289 29.92 -7.45 20.12
C GLN A 289 31.20 -7.07 19.35
N GLU A 290 32.00 -6.09 19.79
CA GLU A 290 33.30 -5.78 19.15
C GLU A 290 34.48 -6.61 19.69
N VAL A 291 34.24 -7.61 20.56
CA VAL A 291 35.33 -8.41 21.19
C VAL A 291 35.34 -9.88 20.72
N GLU A 292 34.40 -10.29 19.88
CA GLU A 292 34.36 -11.66 19.32
C GLU A 292 34.16 -11.63 17.80
N GLU A 293 35.08 -11.00 17.07
CA GLU A 293 35.45 -11.38 15.70
C GLU A 293 36.98 -11.44 15.57
#